data_AF-A0A2E9JLM5-F1
#
_entry.id   AF-A0A2E9JLM5-F1
#
_cell.length_a   1.000
_cell.length_b   1.000
_cell.length_c   1.000
_cell.angle_alpha   90.00
_cell.angle_beta   90.00
_cell.angle_gamma   90.00
#
_symmetry.space_group_name_H-M   'P 1'
#
loop_
_entity.id
_entity.type
_entity.pdbx_description
1 polymer ?
#
loop_
_entity_poly.entity_id
_entity_poly.type
_entity_poly.pdbx_seq_one_letter_code
_entity_poly.pdbx_strand_id
1 'polypeptide(L)' 'MVDVLALVLQHDEHQVEQAIVTALTNGSPSKQHVINCLNRLLDKPRPALLKPRLELTLVKEPKANTGRYDHLRGKRHVC' A
#
# COMPACT_ATOMS: atom_id res chain seq x y z
N MET A 1 20.70 -4.44 -3.18
CA MET A 1 20.44 -5.72 -2.47
C MET A 1 21.27 -5.84 -1.20
N VAL A 2 22.55 -5.47 -1.21
CA VAL A 2 23.42 -5.46 -0.01
C VAL A 2 22.83 -4.65 1.16
N ASP A 3 22.21 -3.50 0.90
CA ASP A 3 21.58 -2.67 1.95
C ASP A 3 20.51 -3.37 2.79
N VAL A 4 19.93 -4.47 2.29
CA VAL A 4 18.94 -5.25 3.04
C VAL A 4 19.61 -5.95 4.23
N LEU A 5 20.88 -6.33 4.12
CA LEU A 5 21.64 -6.94 5.21
C LEU A 5 21.87 -5.96 6.37
N ALA A 6 21.89 -4.65 6.10
CA ALA A 6 21.98 -3.63 7.14
C ALA A 6 20.75 -3.61 8.07
N LEU A 7 19.62 -4.21 7.66
CA LEU A 7 18.42 -4.32 8.51
C LEU A 7 18.67 -5.18 9.76
N VAL A 8 19.62 -6.13 9.71
CA VAL A 8 20.01 -6.99 10.84
C VAL A 8 20.58 -6.19 12.02
N LEU A 9 21.12 -4.99 11.77
CA LEU A 9 21.58 -4.10 12.85
C LEU A 9 20.44 -3.54 13.71
N GLN A 10 19.20 -3.59 13.21
CA GLN A 10 18.03 -2.95 13.83
C GLN A 10 16.91 -3.97 14.14
N HIS A 11 16.97 -5.17 13.57
CA HIS A 11 15.91 -6.19 13.61
C HIS A 11 16.54 -7.55 13.89
N ASP A 12 15.74 -8.49 14.40
CA ASP A 12 16.18 -9.87 14.61
C ASP A 12 16.59 -10.53 13.28
N GLU A 13 17.72 -11.25 13.28
CA GLU A 13 18.29 -11.85 12.08
C GLU A 13 17.34 -12.85 11.42
N HIS A 14 16.60 -13.64 12.20
CA HIS A 14 15.65 -14.63 11.68
C HIS A 14 14.45 -13.98 11.03
N GLN A 15 14.02 -12.81 11.52
CA GLN A 15 12.93 -12.07 10.89
C GLN A 15 13.35 -11.47 9.55
N VAL A 16 14.59 -10.99 9.44
CA VAL A 16 15.14 -10.49 8.18
C VAL A 16 15.30 -11.62 7.18
N GLU A 17 15.81 -12.78 7.59
CA GLU A 17 15.90 -13.99 6.75
C GLU A 17 14.51 -14.39 6.24
N GLN A 18 13.52 -14.51 7.13
CA GLN A 18 12.16 -14.88 6.76
C GLN A 18 11.53 -13.88 5.78
N ALA A 19 11.78 -12.58 5.96
CA ALA A 19 11.31 -11.54 5.04
C ALA A 19 11.95 -11.67 3.65
N ILE A 20 13.25 -11.98 3.58
CA ILE A 20 13.97 -12.21 2.32
C ILE A 20 13.42 -13.43 1.62
N VAL A 21 13.28 -14.56 2.32
CA VAL A 21 12.71 -15.80 1.75
C VAL A 21 11.32 -15.54 1.18
N THR A 22 10.46 -14.88 1.96
CA THR A 22 9.10 -14.52 1.51
C THR A 22 9.12 -13.65 0.26
N ALA A 23 10.01 -12.65 0.20
CA ALA A 23 10.16 -11.77 -0.94
C ALA A 23 10.68 -12.49 -2.20
N LEU A 24 11.56 -13.49 -2.03
CA LEU A 24 12.07 -14.33 -3.11
C LEU A 24 10.99 -15.27 -3.66
N THR A 25 10.21 -15.91 -2.78
CA THR A 25 9.10 -16.80 -3.17
C THR A 25 8.04 -16.08 -4.01
N ASN A 26 7.81 -14.79 -3.77
CA ASN A 26 6.86 -13.97 -4.53
C ASN A 26 7.38 -13.55 -5.92
N GLY A 27 8.60 -13.93 -6.31
CA GLY A 27 9.13 -13.77 -7.67
C GLY A 27 9.56 -12.36 -8.08
N SER A 28 9.48 -11.37 -7.19
CA SER A 28 9.98 -10.00 -7.45
C SER A 28 10.66 -9.41 -6.21
N PRO A 29 11.84 -9.94 -5.84
CA PRO A 29 12.58 -9.48 -4.68
C PRO A 29 13.21 -8.11 -4.95
N SER A 30 12.64 -7.07 -4.34
CA SER A 30 13.23 -5.73 -4.28
C SER A 30 13.49 -5.32 -2.83
N LYS A 31 14.35 -4.31 -2.61
CA LYS A 31 14.64 -3.79 -1.26
C LYS A 31 13.35 -3.36 -0.57
N GLN A 32 12.49 -2.66 -1.33
CA GLN A 32 11.16 -2.25 -0.88
C GLN A 32 10.28 -3.46 -0.51
N HIS A 33 10.34 -4.53 -1.30
CA HIS A 33 9.54 -5.74 -1.05
C HIS A 33 9.97 -6.45 0.23
N VAL A 34 11.28 -6.62 0.45
CA VAL A 34 11.81 -7.22 1.69
C VAL A 34 11.42 -6.39 2.91
N ILE A 35 11.56 -5.07 2.86
CA ILE A 35 11.15 -4.18 3.96
C ILE A 35 9.65 -4.32 4.24
N ASN A 36 8.81 -4.41 3.20
CA ASN A 36 7.38 -4.65 3.37
C ASN A 36 7.07 -6.01 4.01
N CYS A 37 7.78 -7.06 3.62
CA CYS A 37 7.64 -8.38 4.25
C CYS A 37 8.04 -8.34 5.73
N LEU A 38 9.17 -7.68 6.04
CA LEU A 38 9.66 -7.51 7.41
C LEU A 38 8.67 -6.74 8.29
N ASN A 39 8.15 -5.62 7.77
CA ASN A 39 7.12 -4.84 8.47
C ASN A 39 5.88 -5.69 8.76
N ARG A 40 5.43 -6.53 7.82
CA ARG A 40 4.26 -7.40 8.02
C ARG A 40 4.49 -8.52 9.03
N LEU A 41 5.73 -8.98 9.22
CA LEU A 41 6.09 -9.95 10.25
C LEU A 41 6.11 -9.32 11.65
N LEU A 42 6.51 -8.06 11.74
CA LEU A 42 6.59 -7.30 12.99
C LEU A 42 5.28 -6.63 13.40
N ASP A 43 4.46 -6.26 12.41
CA ASP A 43 3.21 -5.57 12.65
C ASP A 43 2.19 -6.45 13.36
N LYS A 44 1.40 -5.81 14.22
CA LYS A 44 0.24 -6.44 14.85
C LYS A 44 -0.78 -6.83 13.79
N PRO A 45 -1.59 -7.89 14.03
CA PRO A 45 -2.62 -8.31 13.11
C PRO A 45 -3.48 -7.12 12.72
N ARG A 46 -3.68 -6.95 11.41
CA ARG A 46 -4.49 -5.85 10.86
C ARG A 46 -5.85 -5.86 11.56
N PRO A 47 -6.38 -4.69 11.97
CA PRO A 47 -7.71 -4.62 12.55
C PRO A 47 -8.73 -5.28 11.62
N ALA A 48 -9.73 -5.92 12.22
CA ALA A 48 -10.80 -6.57 11.48
C ALA A 48 -11.40 -5.61 10.46
N LEU A 49 -11.73 -6.12 9.27
CA LEU A 49 -12.42 -5.34 8.26
C LEU A 49 -13.69 -4.75 8.88
N LEU A 50 -13.86 -3.44 8.74
CA LEU A 50 -15.09 -2.78 9.11
C LEU A 50 -16.21 -3.41 8.27
N LYS A 51 -17.20 -4.01 8.94
CA LYS A 51 -18.40 -4.45 8.26
C LYS A 51 -19.04 -3.20 7.65
N PRO A 52 -19.24 -3.14 6.31
CA PRO A 52 -19.97 -2.03 5.73
C PRO A 52 -21.35 -2.00 6.40
N ARG A 53 -21.85 -0.79 6.72
CA ARG A 53 -23.26 -0.66 7.09
C ARG A 53 -24.06 -1.14 5.90
N LEU A 54 -24.68 -2.32 6.02
CA LEU A 54 -25.69 -2.75 5.07
C LEU A 54 -26.81 -1.71 5.12
N GLU A 55 -27.27 -1.29 3.94
CA GLU A 55 -28.32 -0.29 3.69
C GLU A 55 -27.88 1.18 3.76
N LEU A 56 -26.92 1.55 2.90
CA LEU A 56 -26.89 2.92 2.39
C LEU A 56 -27.83 3.00 1.18
N THR A 57 -29.09 3.38 1.42
CA THR A 57 -30.01 3.71 0.32
C THR A 57 -29.57 5.04 -0.30
N LEU A 58 -29.21 5.02 -1.58
CA LEU A 58 -28.89 6.23 -2.33
C LEU A 58 -30.16 7.09 -2.46
N VAL A 59 -30.32 8.08 -1.58
CA VAL A 59 -31.43 9.07 -1.67
C VAL A 59 -31.27 9.98 -2.89
N LYS A 60 -30.04 10.15 -3.37
CA LYS A 60 -29.71 10.98 -4.53
C LYS A 60 -28.71 10.26 -5.41
N GLU A 61 -29.05 10.13 -6.68
CA GLU A 61 -28.14 9.52 -7.65
C GLU A 61 -26.86 10.36 -7.79
N PRO A 62 -25.68 9.72 -7.81
CA PRO A 62 -24.43 10.41 -8.07
C PRO A 62 -24.46 10.97 -9.50
N LYS A 63 -24.46 12.29 -9.63
CA LYS A 63 -24.29 12.94 -10.92
C LYS A 63 -22.81 12.89 -11.29
N ALA A 64 -22.50 12.31 -12.44
CA ALA A 64 -21.18 12.38 -13.06
C ALA A 64 -20.90 13.80 -13.59
N ASN A 65 -20.83 14.79 -12.70
CA ASN A 65 -20.58 16.18 -13.04
C ASN A 65 -19.07 16.39 -13.31
N THR A 66 -18.60 15.87 -14.43
CA THR A 66 -17.24 16.09 -14.94
C THR A 66 -16.97 17.57 -15.19
N GLY A 67 -18.01 18.33 -15.56
CA GLY A 67 -17.97 19.78 -15.69
C GLY A 67 -17.40 20.48 -14.46
N ARG A 68 -17.67 19.98 -13.24
CA ARG A 68 -17.08 20.54 -12.01
C ARG A 68 -15.54 20.54 -12.03
N TYR A 69 -14.93 19.52 -12.62
CA TYR A 69 -13.47 19.44 -12.77
C TYR A 69 -12.97 20.21 -13.99
N ASP A 70 -13.75 20.28 -15.05
CA ASP A 70 -13.41 21.06 -16.25
C ASP A 70 -13.27 22.56 -15.94
N HIS A 71 -14.11 23.11 -15.05
CA HIS A 71 -13.99 24.50 -14.58
C HIS A 71 -12.73 24.74 -13.72
N LEU A 72 -12.24 23.72 -13.02
CA LEU A 72 -11.01 23.80 -12.24
C LEU A 72 -9.76 23.65 -13.09
N ARG A 73 -9.89 23.17 -14.33
CA ARG A 73 -8.75 22.90 -15.23
C ARG A 73 -8.05 24.16 -15.76
N GLY A 74 -8.57 25.35 -15.46
CA GLY A 74 -8.03 26.63 -15.93
C GLY A 74 -8.03 26.75 -17.46
N LYS A 75 -7.74 27.94 -18.00
CA LYS A 75 -7.45 28.07 -19.43
C LYS A 75 -6.21 27.23 -19.71
N ARG A 76 -6.36 26.19 -20.52
CA ARG A 76 -5.27 25.34 -20.99
C ARG A 76 -4.06 26.21 -21.35
N HIS A 77 -2.97 26.09 -20.61
CA HIS A 77 -1.67 26.51 -21.10
C HIS A 77 -1.28 25.49 -22.18
N VAL A 78 -1.80 25.68 -23.39
CA VAL A 78 -1.22 25.09 -24.59
C VAL A 78 -0.44 26.22 -25.25
N CYS A 79 0.87 26.22 -25.02
CA CYS A 79 1.95 26.72 -25.87
C CYS A 79 3.24 26.18 -25.26
#